data_AF-A0A8S9C3J0-F1
#
_entry.id   AF-A0A8S9C3J0-F1
#
_cell.length_a   1.000
_cell.length_b   1.000
_cell.length_c   1.000
_cell.angle_alpha   90.00
_cell.angle_beta   90.00
_cell.angle_gamma   90.00
#
_symmetry.space_group_name_H-M   'P 1'
#
loop_
_entity.id
_entity.type
_entity.pdbx_description
1 polymer ?
#
loop_
_entity_poly.entity_id
_entity_poly.type
_entity_poly.pdbx_seq_one_letter_code
_entity_poly.pdbx_strand_id
1 'polypeptide(L)'
;MSDAPTDSYQAGVNNAKGTWELVKDFVTFVSPSVASAAGKRKAVQSLNDRIGEWAEEAKDKDGRWQQPILTRNALEAHLLLEKGTVQPGGECKASFAWAKLLYALNIRPGKKTLEWRTSSPENDPATTGTISLAIEGEALCDIINLYQRYIASSIGRKNEYRFSFGILERKDESRFVTFEGFSSGALKSVHRPFQFDFQDEDGRHEGNLKIQEGTVIESYRNALDIGGSDRAIRLENGKKPLQDRARSLLHALELLDEGDWERPYLVTPTWIEEANSIMRRVTTNGGKDKLLVDHICKCISERPEITSVLKMRLPRQDIWEEDLRETVEEFCMFDAHSFSFIWSIDALRRSEKKVNKGTVQQQLQMAVAQLSGQPEGSWTHDLSQILTVDEIVRILNLPHELVNKPVIVLRQVPKDWAFIAEIPG
;
A
#
# COMPACT_ATOMS: atom_id res chain seq x y z
N MET A 1 71.25 24.52 77.14
CA MET A 1 69.97 24.60 76.42
C MET A 1 70.27 24.35 74.96
N SER A 2 70.14 23.10 74.50
CA SER A 2 70.26 22.75 73.09
C SER A 2 69.12 21.81 72.77
N ASP A 3 68.22 22.31 71.94
CA ASP A 3 66.99 21.66 71.53
C ASP A 3 67.24 20.40 70.69
N ALA A 4 66.29 19.48 70.80
CA ALA A 4 66.24 18.21 70.11
C ALA A 4 66.08 18.37 68.58
N PRO A 5 66.51 17.36 67.80
CA PRO A 5 66.31 17.33 66.35
C PRO A 5 64.92 16.76 66.04
N THR A 6 64.00 17.59 65.55
CA THR A 6 62.72 17.13 65.02
C THR A 6 62.37 17.98 63.82
N ASP A 7 62.78 17.56 62.61
CA ASP A 7 62.18 18.11 61.38
C ASP A 7 62.36 17.30 60.09
N SER A 8 62.98 16.10 60.08
CA SER A 8 63.13 15.33 58.83
C SER A 8 62.05 14.28 58.60
N TYR A 9 61.44 13.71 59.64
CA TYR A 9 60.46 12.62 59.49
C TYR A 9 59.04 13.13 59.19
N GLN A 10 58.61 14.23 59.82
CA GLN A 10 57.31 14.85 59.55
C GLN A 10 57.27 15.50 58.16
N ALA A 11 58.38 16.07 57.67
CA ALA A 11 58.48 16.57 56.31
C ALA A 11 58.38 15.44 55.26
N GLY A 12 59.00 14.28 55.51
CA GLY A 12 58.90 13.10 54.64
C GLY A 12 57.49 12.48 54.59
N VAL A 13 56.80 12.40 55.73
CA VAL A 13 55.43 11.88 55.83
C VAL A 13 54.41 12.83 55.20
N ASN A 14 54.59 14.15 55.34
CA ASN A 14 53.71 15.15 54.73
C ASN A 14 53.89 15.22 53.20
N ASN A 15 55.10 15.05 52.66
CA ASN A 15 55.32 14.93 51.22
C ASN A 15 54.76 13.63 50.64
N ALA A 16 54.87 12.50 51.35
CA ALA A 16 54.29 11.23 50.93
C ALA A 16 52.74 11.26 50.94
N LYS A 17 52.13 11.92 51.94
CA LYS A 17 50.68 12.17 51.98
C LYS A 17 50.21 13.10 50.86
N GLY A 18 50.92 14.20 50.61
CA GLY A 18 50.57 15.13 49.52
C GLY A 18 50.69 14.50 48.13
N THR A 19 51.65 13.60 47.93
CA THR A 19 51.80 12.86 46.66
C THR A 19 50.69 11.80 46.50
N TRP A 20 50.29 11.14 47.59
CA TRP A 20 49.17 10.18 47.57
C TRP A 20 47.82 10.85 47.38
N GLU A 21 47.58 12.03 47.96
CA GLU A 21 46.35 12.80 47.74
C GLU A 21 46.29 13.36 46.31
N LEU A 22 47.40 13.84 45.73
CA LEU A 22 47.45 14.23 44.32
C LEU A 22 47.20 13.06 43.35
N VAL A 23 47.75 11.88 43.63
CA VAL A 23 47.49 10.67 42.82
C VAL A 23 46.05 10.20 43.01
N LYS A 24 45.49 10.27 44.23
CA LYS A 24 44.11 9.89 44.49
C LYS A 24 43.15 10.88 43.82
N ASP A 25 43.39 12.18 43.89
CA ASP A 25 42.57 13.20 43.22
C ASP A 25 42.71 13.12 41.69
N PHE A 26 43.90 12.83 41.15
CA PHE A 26 44.10 12.58 39.73
C PHE A 26 43.38 11.30 39.28
N VAL A 27 43.49 10.20 40.04
CA VAL A 27 42.79 8.94 39.74
C VAL A 27 41.27 9.10 39.89
N THR A 28 40.79 9.93 40.81
CA THR A 28 39.35 10.20 41.02
C THR A 28 38.78 11.18 40.00
N PHE A 29 39.60 12.09 39.45
CA PHE A 29 39.21 13.02 38.37
C PHE A 29 39.27 12.36 36.98
N VAL A 30 40.27 11.50 36.76
CA VAL A 30 40.49 10.81 35.49
C VAL A 30 39.61 9.57 35.36
N SER A 31 39.28 8.84 36.44
CA SER A 31 38.50 7.59 36.35
C SER A 31 37.07 7.75 35.82
N PRO A 32 36.24 8.73 36.25
CA PRO A 32 34.90 8.92 35.71
C PRO A 32 34.91 9.46 34.28
N SER A 33 35.88 10.33 33.97
CA SER A 33 36.07 10.93 32.65
C SER A 33 36.58 9.91 31.63
N VAL A 34 37.49 9.01 32.04
CA VAL A 34 38.00 7.91 31.21
C VAL A 34 37.02 6.76 31.14
N ALA A 35 36.29 6.42 32.20
CA ALA A 35 35.22 5.43 32.15
C ALA A 35 34.05 5.89 31.28
N SER A 36 33.67 7.18 31.34
CA SER A 36 32.67 7.75 30.44
C SER A 36 33.17 7.86 29.00
N ALA A 37 34.45 8.20 28.77
CA ALA A 37 35.05 8.20 27.43
C ALA A 37 35.20 6.78 26.86
N ALA A 38 35.59 5.79 27.68
CA ALA A 38 35.69 4.38 27.28
C ALA A 38 34.30 3.79 27.02
N GLY A 39 33.30 4.13 27.83
CA GLY A 39 31.89 3.78 27.61
C GLY A 39 31.36 4.37 26.30
N LYS A 40 31.62 5.65 26.04
CA LYS A 40 31.28 6.30 24.76
C LYS A 40 32.00 5.65 23.58
N ARG A 41 33.29 5.33 23.68
CA ARG A 41 34.04 4.61 22.64
C ARG A 41 33.45 3.23 22.36
N LYS A 42 33.08 2.47 23.40
CA LYS A 42 32.45 1.16 23.25
C LYS A 42 31.06 1.25 22.62
N ALA A 43 30.28 2.27 22.97
CA ALA A 43 28.97 2.54 22.35
C ALA A 43 29.11 2.91 20.86
N VAL A 44 30.06 3.79 20.52
CA VAL A 44 30.38 4.17 19.14
C VAL A 44 30.88 2.97 18.33
N GLN A 45 31.73 2.12 18.91
CA GLN A 45 32.19 0.91 18.23
C GLN A 45 31.02 -0.06 17.98
N SER A 46 30.20 -0.31 18.99
CA SER A 46 28.99 -1.13 18.84
C SER A 46 28.06 -0.58 17.75
N LEU A 47 27.92 0.74 17.67
CA LEU A 47 27.12 1.40 16.63
C LEU A 47 27.74 1.23 15.23
N ASN A 48 29.06 1.40 15.08
CA ASN A 48 29.78 1.13 13.84
C ASN A 48 29.61 -0.34 13.40
N ASP A 49 29.72 -1.28 14.34
CA ASP A 49 29.57 -2.70 14.05
C ASP A 49 28.14 -3.03 13.61
N ARG A 50 27.13 -2.41 14.25
CA ARG A 50 25.72 -2.63 13.92
C ARG A 50 25.29 -1.98 12.60
N ILE A 51 25.81 -0.80 12.25
CA ILE A 51 25.51 -0.11 11.00
C ILE A 51 26.32 -0.66 9.81
N GLY A 52 27.42 -1.35 10.10
CA GLY A 52 28.20 -2.13 9.14
C GLY A 52 28.83 -1.27 8.06
N GLU A 53 28.59 -1.62 6.79
CA GLU A 53 29.18 -0.96 5.63
C GLU A 53 28.80 0.52 5.47
N TRP A 54 27.78 0.99 6.16
CA TRP A 54 27.31 2.38 6.12
C TRP A 54 28.08 3.31 7.08
N ALA A 55 28.98 2.77 7.91
CA ALA A 55 29.62 3.52 9.00
C ALA A 55 30.38 4.77 8.53
N GLU A 56 31.00 4.72 7.35
CA GLU A 56 31.74 5.85 6.77
C GLU A 56 30.81 6.94 6.22
N GLU A 57 29.67 6.57 5.60
CA GLU A 57 28.70 7.55 5.08
C GLU A 57 27.81 8.14 6.16
N ALA A 58 27.58 7.38 7.25
CA ALA A 58 26.78 7.83 8.37
C ALA A 58 27.47 8.92 9.21
N LYS A 59 28.68 9.35 8.83
CA LYS A 59 29.42 10.43 9.49
C LYS A 59 29.81 11.50 8.48
N ASP A 60 29.66 12.75 8.88
CA ASP A 60 30.18 13.87 8.11
C ASP A 60 31.71 14.01 8.24
N LYS A 61 32.28 15.01 7.57
CA LYS A 61 33.72 15.31 7.60
C LYS A 61 34.24 15.65 8.99
N ASP A 62 33.37 16.07 9.90
CA ASP A 62 33.69 16.41 11.28
C ASP A 62 33.44 15.23 12.25
N GLY A 63 33.07 14.06 11.71
CA GLY A 63 32.78 12.85 12.46
C GLY A 63 31.41 12.85 13.16
N ARG A 64 30.51 13.77 12.81
CA ARG A 64 29.16 13.83 13.39
C ARG A 64 28.25 12.87 12.67
N TRP A 65 27.42 12.19 13.45
CA TRP A 65 26.45 11.25 12.91
C TRP A 65 25.37 11.94 12.06
N GLN A 66 25.01 11.28 10.97
CA GLN A 66 23.99 11.71 10.04
C GLN A 66 22.89 10.66 9.96
N GLN A 67 21.67 11.14 9.80
CA GLN A 67 20.49 10.35 9.51
C GLN A 67 20.38 10.14 8.00
N PRO A 68 20.23 8.89 7.53
CA PRO A 68 19.93 8.64 6.13
C PRO A 68 18.48 9.03 5.81
N ILE A 69 18.29 9.63 4.65
CA ILE A 69 16.99 10.02 4.09
C ILE A 69 16.85 9.39 2.70
N LEU A 70 15.80 8.59 2.51
CA LEU A 70 15.40 8.07 1.20
C LEU A 70 14.24 8.91 0.66
N THR A 71 14.53 9.74 -0.34
CA THR A 71 13.52 10.53 -1.06
C THR A 71 12.93 9.72 -2.21
N ARG A 72 11.71 10.08 -2.64
CA ARG A 72 11.05 9.43 -3.77
C ARG A 72 11.86 9.56 -5.04
N ASN A 73 12.37 10.76 -5.32
CA ASN A 73 13.17 11.01 -6.53
C ASN A 73 14.43 10.14 -6.58
N ALA A 74 15.11 9.97 -5.44
CA ALA A 74 16.33 9.15 -5.38
C ALA A 74 16.00 7.65 -5.53
N LEU A 75 14.93 7.18 -4.88
CA LEU A 75 14.43 5.82 -5.07
C LEU A 75 14.04 5.56 -6.53
N GLU A 76 13.30 6.47 -7.14
CA GLU A 76 12.81 6.35 -8.51
C GLU A 76 13.96 6.31 -9.53
N ALA A 77 14.97 7.16 -9.37
CA ALA A 77 16.18 7.12 -10.19
C ALA A 77 16.91 5.77 -10.06
N HIS A 78 17.00 5.24 -8.84
CA HIS A 78 17.58 3.92 -8.58
C HIS A 78 16.77 2.79 -9.24
N LEU A 79 15.44 2.80 -9.08
CA LEU A 79 14.55 1.79 -9.68
C LEU A 79 14.58 1.81 -11.20
N LEU A 80 14.75 2.98 -11.84
CA LEU A 80 14.95 3.07 -13.29
C LEU A 80 16.26 2.40 -13.73
N LEU A 81 17.35 2.60 -12.99
CA LEU A 81 18.65 1.96 -13.28
C LEU A 81 18.58 0.44 -13.13
N GLU A 82 17.88 -0.04 -12.10
CA GLU A 82 17.69 -1.47 -11.83
C GLU A 82 16.52 -2.07 -12.64
N LYS A 83 15.85 -1.28 -13.51
CA LYS A 83 14.66 -1.67 -14.27
C LYS A 83 13.54 -2.28 -13.42
N GLY A 84 13.42 -1.87 -12.17
CA GLY A 84 12.48 -2.39 -11.16
C GLY A 84 12.80 -3.79 -10.61
N THR A 85 13.77 -4.52 -11.18
CA THR A 85 14.20 -5.83 -10.67
C THR A 85 15.52 -5.68 -9.94
N VAL A 86 15.48 -5.80 -8.61
CA VAL A 86 16.67 -5.54 -7.78
C VAL A 86 17.35 -6.85 -7.41
N GLN A 87 18.66 -6.91 -7.58
CA GLN A 87 19.50 -8.02 -7.14
C GLN A 87 20.64 -7.47 -6.28
N PRO A 88 20.59 -7.68 -4.96
CA PRO A 88 21.62 -7.19 -4.05
C PRO A 88 23.00 -7.79 -4.35
N GLY A 89 23.97 -6.93 -4.62
CA GLY A 89 25.37 -7.33 -4.76
C GLY A 89 26.08 -7.49 -3.41
N GLY A 90 27.01 -8.43 -3.28
CA GLY A 90 27.88 -8.59 -2.10
C GLY A 90 27.15 -9.05 -0.83
N GLU A 91 27.77 -8.81 0.34
CA GLU A 91 27.20 -9.18 1.64
C GLU A 91 26.67 -7.98 2.40
N CYS A 92 25.57 -8.15 3.15
CA CYS A 92 25.08 -7.18 4.12
C CYS A 92 25.80 -7.41 5.45
N LYS A 93 26.59 -6.43 5.90
CA LYS A 93 27.29 -6.51 7.19
C LYS A 93 26.48 -5.82 8.30
N ALA A 94 25.56 -4.94 7.92
CA ALA A 94 24.68 -4.25 8.83
C ALA A 94 23.67 -5.18 9.53
N SER A 95 23.47 -4.93 10.82
CA SER A 95 22.43 -5.59 11.63
C SER A 95 21.11 -4.82 11.65
N PHE A 96 21.16 -3.50 11.37
CA PHE A 96 20.01 -2.60 11.43
C PHE A 96 18.89 -3.00 10.47
N ALA A 97 17.64 -2.86 10.93
CA ALA A 97 16.45 -3.22 10.17
C ALA A 97 16.37 -2.45 8.84
N TRP A 98 16.48 -1.12 8.87
CA TRP A 98 16.45 -0.32 7.66
C TRP A 98 17.62 -0.63 6.72
N ALA A 99 18.81 -0.96 7.23
CA ALA A 99 19.96 -1.28 6.40
C ALA A 99 19.76 -2.60 5.64
N LYS A 100 19.09 -3.57 6.27
CA LYS A 100 18.66 -4.82 5.60
C LYS A 100 17.59 -4.57 4.54
N LEU A 101 16.65 -3.65 4.77
CA LEU A 101 15.67 -3.23 3.77
C LEU A 101 16.38 -2.60 2.56
N LEU A 102 17.26 -1.61 2.78
CA LEU A 102 18.02 -0.97 1.72
C LEU A 102 18.89 -1.97 0.96
N TYR A 103 19.54 -2.89 1.66
CA TYR A 103 20.31 -3.97 1.06
C TYR A 103 19.44 -4.82 0.12
N ALA A 104 18.26 -5.27 0.57
CA ALA A 104 17.32 -6.03 -0.26
C ALA A 104 16.86 -5.23 -1.49
N LEU A 105 16.77 -3.90 -1.39
CA LEU A 105 16.48 -3.02 -2.51
C LEU A 105 17.69 -2.73 -3.41
N ASN A 106 18.83 -3.40 -3.19
CA ASN A 106 20.12 -3.14 -3.84
C ASN A 106 20.62 -1.68 -3.66
N ILE A 107 20.18 -1.00 -2.60
CA ILE A 107 20.67 0.32 -2.20
C ILE A 107 21.85 0.11 -1.26
N ARG A 108 23.04 0.57 -1.68
CA ARG A 108 24.32 0.31 -1.01
C ARG A 108 25.11 1.61 -0.80
N PRO A 109 26.08 1.62 0.13
CA PRO A 109 27.07 2.70 0.19
C PRO A 109 27.72 2.91 -1.18
N GLY A 110 27.99 4.16 -1.53
CA GLY A 110 28.63 4.60 -2.76
C GLY A 110 27.67 4.82 -3.93
N LYS A 111 26.44 4.27 -3.88
CA LYS A 111 25.43 4.46 -4.95
C LYS A 111 24.78 5.84 -4.94
N LYS A 112 24.95 6.63 -3.88
CA LYS A 112 24.38 7.99 -3.72
C LYS A 112 22.85 8.05 -3.86
N THR A 113 22.17 6.98 -3.47
CA THR A 113 20.69 6.91 -3.43
C THR A 113 20.11 7.55 -2.16
N LEU A 114 20.93 7.74 -1.12
CA LEU A 114 20.51 8.36 0.13
C LEU A 114 21.03 9.79 0.21
N GLU A 115 20.19 10.66 0.77
CA GLU A 115 20.63 11.93 1.32
C GLU A 115 21.00 11.73 2.80
N TRP A 116 21.93 12.54 3.30
CA TRP A 116 22.40 12.45 4.68
C TRP A 116 22.18 13.78 5.38
N ARG A 117 21.42 13.76 6.47
CA ARG A 117 21.12 14.94 7.28
C ARG A 117 21.79 14.84 8.64
N THR A 118 22.54 15.86 9.04
CA THR A 118 23.15 15.91 10.37
C THR A 118 22.08 15.78 11.46
N SER A 119 22.26 14.84 12.38
CA SER A 119 21.33 14.62 13.48
C SER A 119 21.32 15.82 14.43
N SER A 120 20.16 16.13 15.03
CA SER A 120 20.10 17.11 16.12
C SER A 120 20.91 16.60 17.32
N PRO A 121 21.50 17.50 18.14
CA PRO A 121 22.27 17.09 19.33
C PRO A 121 21.47 16.22 20.30
N GLU A 122 20.15 16.41 20.37
CA GLU A 122 19.21 15.66 21.21
C GLU A 122 19.02 14.21 20.74
N ASN A 123 19.27 13.93 19.46
CA ASN A 123 19.14 12.61 18.84
C ASN A 123 20.50 12.03 18.44
N ASP A 124 21.58 12.39 19.15
CA ASP A 124 22.92 11.86 18.88
C ASP A 124 22.93 10.33 18.99
N PRO A 125 23.17 9.60 17.89
CA PRO A 125 23.24 8.15 17.86
C PRO A 125 24.24 7.54 18.83
N ALA A 126 25.32 8.27 19.18
CA ALA A 126 26.25 7.81 20.21
C ALA A 126 25.61 7.71 21.60
N THR A 127 24.51 8.43 21.83
CA THR A 127 23.73 8.44 23.07
C THR A 127 22.49 7.55 22.99
N THR A 128 21.76 7.58 21.86
CA THR A 128 20.54 6.79 21.68
C THR A 128 20.82 5.33 21.30
N GLY A 129 22.01 5.03 20.77
CA GLY A 129 22.41 3.69 20.34
C GLY A 129 21.73 3.21 19.06
N THR A 130 21.07 4.09 18.32
CA THR A 130 20.37 3.76 17.07
C THR A 130 20.41 4.93 16.08
N ILE A 131 20.26 4.61 14.79
CA ILE A 131 20.08 5.57 13.70
C ILE A 131 18.85 5.11 12.95
N SER A 132 17.86 5.97 12.79
CA SER A 132 16.64 5.67 12.03
C SER A 132 16.80 6.10 10.57
N LEU A 133 16.31 5.30 9.63
CA LEU A 133 16.10 5.74 8.26
C LEU A 133 14.85 6.62 8.20
N ALA A 134 15.00 7.84 7.70
CA ALA A 134 13.89 8.67 7.26
C ALA A 134 13.53 8.30 5.82
N ILE A 135 12.27 7.99 5.54
CA ILE A 135 11.79 7.68 4.20
C ILE A 135 10.56 8.54 3.89
N GLU A 136 10.55 9.20 2.73
CA GLU A 136 9.34 9.90 2.29
C GLU A 136 8.19 8.91 2.11
N GLY A 137 6.99 9.28 2.55
CA GLY A 137 5.81 8.41 2.44
C GLY A 137 5.63 7.89 1.02
N GLU A 138 5.74 8.76 0.01
CA GLU A 138 5.62 8.36 -1.39
C GLU A 138 6.64 7.29 -1.79
N ALA A 139 7.90 7.43 -1.37
CA ALA A 139 8.95 6.42 -1.61
C ALA A 139 8.62 5.09 -0.92
N LEU A 140 8.10 5.13 0.30
CA LEU A 140 7.64 3.93 1.01
C LEU A 140 6.47 3.26 0.27
N CYS A 141 5.57 4.05 -0.31
CA CYS A 141 4.42 3.56 -1.06
C CYS A 141 4.87 2.83 -2.33
N ASP A 142 5.86 3.40 -3.02
CA ASP A 142 6.47 2.80 -4.20
C ASP A 142 7.14 1.46 -3.86
N ILE A 143 7.88 1.37 -2.76
CA ILE A 143 8.46 0.09 -2.29
C ILE A 143 7.36 -0.94 -2.03
N ILE A 144 6.30 -0.54 -1.33
CA ILE A 144 5.18 -1.43 -1.00
C ILE A 144 4.48 -1.92 -2.26
N ASN A 145 4.10 -1.01 -3.16
CA ASN A 145 3.40 -1.35 -4.40
C ASN A 145 4.23 -2.25 -5.31
N LEU A 146 5.54 -1.98 -5.42
CA LEU A 146 6.39 -2.77 -6.29
C LEU A 146 6.68 -4.14 -5.69
N TYR A 147 7.03 -4.25 -4.41
CA TYR A 147 7.61 -5.49 -3.88
C TYR A 147 6.72 -6.30 -2.95
N GLN A 148 5.55 -5.78 -2.52
CA GLN A 148 4.62 -6.58 -1.73
C GLN A 148 4.15 -7.80 -2.52
N ARG A 149 3.94 -8.90 -1.81
CA ARG A 149 3.23 -10.05 -2.34
C ARG A 149 1.73 -9.77 -2.28
N TYR A 150 1.09 -9.76 -3.43
CA TYR A 150 -0.35 -9.65 -3.57
C TYR A 150 -0.96 -11.05 -3.45
N ILE A 151 -1.60 -11.34 -2.32
CA ILE A 151 -2.12 -12.68 -2.02
C ILE A 151 -3.65 -12.63 -1.88
N ALA A 152 -4.35 -13.62 -2.43
CA ALA A 152 -5.81 -13.78 -2.37
C ALA A 152 -6.44 -13.56 -0.98
N SER A 153 -5.76 -14.00 0.09
CA SER A 153 -6.21 -13.88 1.48
C SER A 153 -5.66 -12.66 2.23
N SER A 154 -4.86 -11.82 1.58
CA SER A 154 -4.12 -10.71 2.21
C SER A 154 -4.89 -9.39 2.33
N ILE A 155 -6.22 -9.46 2.44
CA ILE A 155 -6.95 -8.54 3.34
C ILE A 155 -6.60 -8.86 4.83
N GLY A 156 -5.37 -9.34 5.08
CA GLY A 156 -4.81 -9.68 6.38
C GLY A 156 -4.06 -8.46 6.89
N ARG A 157 -4.44 -8.02 8.10
CA ARG A 157 -3.84 -6.93 8.90
C ARG A 157 -3.50 -5.67 8.09
N LYS A 158 -4.35 -4.65 8.18
CA LYS A 158 -4.25 -3.34 7.50
C LYS A 158 -2.85 -2.68 7.49
N ASN A 159 -1.96 -3.09 8.39
CA ASN A 159 -0.66 -2.49 8.65
C ASN A 159 0.54 -3.39 8.33
N GLU A 160 0.34 -4.62 7.85
CA GLU A 160 1.43 -5.57 7.55
C GLU A 160 1.61 -5.74 6.03
N TYR A 161 2.83 -5.59 5.54
CA TYR A 161 3.19 -5.72 4.13
C TYR A 161 4.29 -6.77 3.99
N ARG A 162 3.96 -7.86 3.29
CA ARG A 162 4.88 -8.99 3.12
C ARG A 162 5.61 -8.88 1.81
N PHE A 163 6.94 -8.96 1.86
CA PHE A 163 7.82 -9.05 0.70
C PHE A 163 8.38 -10.47 0.57
N SER A 164 9.06 -10.78 -0.54
CA SER A 164 9.85 -12.03 -0.64
C SER A 164 11.07 -12.07 0.30
N PHE A 165 11.47 -10.90 0.84
CA PHE A 165 12.69 -10.73 1.62
C PHE A 165 12.47 -10.30 3.07
N GLY A 166 11.22 -10.07 3.48
CA GLY A 166 10.91 -9.64 4.83
C GLY A 166 9.47 -9.18 4.99
N ILE A 167 9.19 -8.61 6.16
CA ILE A 167 7.89 -8.05 6.52
C ILE A 167 8.12 -6.60 6.94
N LEU A 168 7.31 -5.71 6.40
CA LEU A 168 7.21 -4.32 6.82
C LEU A 168 5.89 -4.14 7.59
N GLU A 169 5.95 -3.58 8.78
CA GLU A 169 4.78 -3.35 9.62
C GLU A 169 4.69 -1.88 10.02
N ARG A 170 3.52 -1.27 9.81
CA ARG A 170 3.21 0.08 10.28
C ARG A 170 2.70 0.00 11.71
N LYS A 171 3.36 0.70 12.64
CA LYS A 171 2.90 0.78 14.03
C LYS A 171 1.92 1.94 14.17
N ASP A 172 0.65 1.64 14.45
CA ASP A 172 -0.44 2.60 14.67
C ASP A 172 -0.60 3.66 13.56
N GLU A 173 -1.36 4.74 13.81
CA GLU A 173 -1.40 5.94 12.96
C GLU A 173 -0.05 6.71 12.95
N SER A 174 0.96 6.22 13.67
CA SER A 174 2.27 6.86 13.78
C SER A 174 3.08 6.77 12.48
N ARG A 175 4.14 7.58 12.40
CA ARG A 175 5.12 7.58 11.31
C ARG A 175 6.12 6.43 11.39
N PHE A 176 6.02 5.55 12.40
CA PHE A 176 6.99 4.49 12.62
C PHE A 176 6.65 3.23 11.85
N VAL A 177 7.68 2.69 11.21
CA VAL A 177 7.60 1.49 10.39
C VAL A 177 8.70 0.55 10.83
N THR A 178 8.38 -0.71 11.08
CA THR A 178 9.39 -1.74 11.40
C THR A 178 9.59 -2.65 10.20
N PHE A 179 10.85 -3.06 9.98
CA PHE A 179 11.19 -4.04 8.97
C PHE A 179 11.88 -5.23 9.63
N GLU A 180 11.35 -6.42 9.36
CA GLU A 180 11.96 -7.69 9.74
C GLU A 180 12.39 -8.43 8.47
N GLY A 181 13.69 -8.49 8.23
CA GLY A 181 14.25 -9.28 7.14
C GLY A 181 14.11 -10.79 7.41
N PHE A 182 13.86 -11.56 6.36
CA PHE A 182 13.92 -13.02 6.43
C PHE A 182 15.38 -13.51 6.46
N SER A 183 15.64 -14.72 5.95
CA SER A 183 16.99 -15.28 5.93
C SER A 183 17.95 -14.42 5.09
N SER A 184 19.26 -14.53 5.36
CA SER A 184 20.29 -13.88 4.53
C SER A 184 20.21 -14.30 3.06
N GLY A 185 19.74 -15.52 2.79
CA GLY A 185 19.49 -15.99 1.42
C GLY A 185 18.31 -15.27 0.76
N ALA A 186 17.23 -15.03 1.51
CA ALA A 186 16.09 -14.26 1.02
C ALA A 186 16.50 -12.81 0.72
N LEU A 187 17.22 -12.15 1.63
CA LEU A 187 17.74 -10.79 1.42
C LEU A 187 18.71 -10.66 0.24
N LYS A 188 19.39 -11.76 -0.16
CA LYS A 188 20.36 -11.81 -1.28
C LYS A 188 19.72 -12.15 -2.62
N SER A 189 18.46 -12.58 -2.62
CA SER A 189 17.81 -13.11 -3.82
C SER A 189 17.42 -12.01 -4.81
N VAL A 190 17.01 -12.41 -6.02
CA VAL A 190 16.48 -11.46 -7.01
C VAL A 190 15.05 -11.11 -6.61
N HIS A 191 14.76 -9.83 -6.44
CA HIS A 191 13.43 -9.33 -6.11
C HIS A 191 12.78 -8.73 -7.34
N ARG A 192 11.70 -9.39 -7.76
CA ARG A 192 10.89 -8.98 -8.90
C ARG A 192 9.67 -8.20 -8.40
N PRO A 193 9.23 -7.19 -9.16
CA PRO A 193 8.06 -6.40 -8.80
C PRO A 193 6.76 -7.18 -9.06
N PHE A 194 5.69 -6.76 -8.39
CA PHE A 194 4.31 -7.25 -8.56
C PHE A 194 4.22 -8.77 -8.43
N GLN A 195 4.79 -9.31 -7.35
CA GLN A 195 4.66 -10.73 -7.04
C GLN A 195 3.23 -11.00 -6.59
N PHE A 196 2.59 -12.00 -7.18
CA PHE A 196 1.21 -12.34 -6.86
C PHE A 196 1.03 -13.83 -6.60
N ASP A 197 0.03 -14.13 -5.81
CA ASP A 197 -0.40 -15.46 -5.44
C ASP A 197 -1.93 -15.45 -5.34
N PHE A 198 -2.56 -15.67 -6.48
CA PHE A 198 -3.99 -15.61 -6.67
C PHE A 198 -4.54 -17.01 -6.89
N GLN A 199 -5.81 -17.21 -6.54
CA GLN A 199 -6.46 -18.49 -6.70
C GLN A 199 -7.86 -18.30 -7.29
N ASP A 200 -8.14 -19.02 -8.36
CA ASP A 200 -9.42 -19.05 -9.06
C ASP A 200 -9.87 -20.49 -9.35
N GLU A 201 -10.86 -20.65 -10.23
CA GLU A 201 -11.40 -21.94 -10.65
C GLU A 201 -10.41 -22.77 -11.48
N ASP A 202 -9.57 -22.12 -12.27
CA ASP A 202 -8.59 -22.76 -13.16
C ASP A 202 -7.33 -23.20 -12.39
N GLY A 203 -7.09 -22.61 -11.22
CA GLY A 203 -6.12 -23.10 -10.25
C GLY A 203 -5.47 -21.99 -9.46
N ARG A 204 -4.23 -22.26 -9.01
CA ARG A 204 -3.40 -21.29 -8.32
C ARG A 204 -2.48 -20.62 -9.32
N HIS A 205 -2.60 -19.31 -9.44
CA HIS A 205 -1.74 -18.45 -10.25
C HIS A 205 -0.72 -17.80 -9.33
N GLU A 206 0.47 -18.38 -9.26
CA GLU A 206 1.60 -17.82 -8.51
C GLU A 206 2.69 -17.38 -9.48
N GLY A 207 3.16 -16.16 -9.30
CA GLY A 207 4.20 -15.63 -10.16
C GLY A 207 4.57 -14.19 -9.86
N ASN A 208 5.16 -13.58 -10.87
CA ASN A 208 5.41 -12.15 -10.89
C ASN A 208 4.92 -11.67 -12.25
N LEU A 209 4.42 -10.44 -12.29
CA LEU A 209 3.95 -9.84 -13.53
C LEU A 209 5.04 -9.88 -14.61
N LYS A 210 4.76 -10.55 -15.74
CA LYS A 210 5.68 -10.63 -16.88
C LYS A 210 5.52 -9.36 -17.74
N ILE A 211 5.98 -8.23 -17.21
CA ILE A 211 6.19 -7.04 -18.02
C ILE A 211 7.45 -7.23 -18.87
N GLN A 212 7.44 -6.71 -20.10
CA GLN A 212 8.66 -6.55 -20.88
C GLN A 212 9.74 -5.86 -20.04
N GLU A 213 10.96 -6.41 -20.07
CA GLU A 213 12.06 -5.87 -19.27
C GLU A 213 12.30 -4.39 -19.61
N GLY A 214 12.35 -3.55 -18.58
CA GLY A 214 12.54 -2.10 -18.74
C GLY A 214 11.26 -1.27 -18.82
N THR A 215 10.07 -1.85 -18.99
CA THR A 215 8.80 -1.10 -19.01
C THR A 215 8.00 -1.18 -17.72
N VAL A 216 8.46 -1.96 -16.72
CA VAL A 216 7.82 -2.11 -15.41
C VAL A 216 7.50 -0.76 -14.76
N ILE A 217 8.53 0.09 -14.63
CA ILE A 217 8.39 1.38 -13.95
C ILE A 217 7.46 2.31 -14.74
N GLU A 218 7.45 2.22 -16.07
CA GLU A 218 6.54 2.99 -16.91
C GLU A 218 5.08 2.53 -16.73
N SER A 219 4.80 1.22 -16.74
CA SER A 219 3.47 0.68 -16.46
C SER A 219 2.99 1.06 -15.06
N TYR A 220 3.88 1.05 -14.08
CA TYR A 220 3.58 1.50 -12.71
C TYR A 220 3.22 2.99 -12.68
N ARG A 221 4.02 3.86 -13.31
CA ARG A 221 3.74 5.30 -13.41
C ARG A 221 2.42 5.58 -14.12
N ASN A 222 2.16 4.91 -15.25
CA ASN A 222 0.88 5.03 -15.94
C ASN A 222 -0.28 4.70 -15.00
N ALA A 223 -0.18 3.61 -14.23
CA ALA A 223 -1.19 3.26 -13.25
C ALA A 223 -1.41 4.39 -12.23
N LEU A 224 -0.35 4.97 -11.67
CA LEU A 224 -0.48 6.08 -10.73
C LEU A 224 -1.08 7.34 -11.36
N ASP A 225 -0.70 7.68 -12.59
CA ASP A 225 -1.07 8.94 -13.26
C ASP A 225 -2.49 8.94 -13.81
N ILE A 226 -2.92 7.82 -14.39
CA ILE A 226 -4.21 7.70 -15.09
C ILE A 226 -5.16 6.67 -14.49
N GLY A 227 -4.76 6.03 -13.39
CA GLY A 227 -5.55 5.05 -12.64
C GLY A 227 -5.40 3.60 -13.09
N GLY A 228 -4.82 3.36 -14.27
CA GLY A 228 -4.60 2.02 -14.84
C GLY A 228 -3.27 1.92 -15.58
N SER A 229 -2.63 0.75 -15.57
CA SER A 229 -1.33 0.52 -16.24
C SER A 229 -1.38 0.68 -17.76
N ASP A 230 -2.58 0.51 -18.34
CA ASP A 230 -2.84 0.66 -19.77
C ASP A 230 -3.85 1.78 -19.99
N ARG A 231 -3.66 2.55 -21.07
CA ARG A 231 -4.59 3.60 -21.48
C ARG A 231 -5.95 3.04 -21.90
N ALA A 232 -6.00 1.79 -22.36
CA ALA A 232 -7.24 1.14 -22.78
C ALA A 232 -8.22 0.91 -21.62
N ILE A 233 -7.70 0.70 -20.40
CA ILE A 233 -8.52 0.53 -19.19
C ILE A 233 -8.73 1.84 -18.41
N ARG A 234 -8.32 2.98 -18.98
CA ARG A 234 -8.48 4.28 -18.33
C ARG A 234 -9.94 4.69 -18.29
N LEU A 235 -10.40 5.13 -17.12
CA LEU A 235 -11.72 5.75 -16.98
C LEU A 235 -11.66 7.24 -17.31
N GLU A 236 -12.67 7.71 -18.03
CA GLU A 236 -12.87 9.14 -18.23
C GLU A 236 -13.29 9.80 -16.91
N ASN A 237 -12.71 10.97 -16.62
CA ASN A 237 -12.93 11.64 -15.33
C ASN A 237 -14.25 12.44 -15.32
N GLY A 238 -14.63 12.92 -14.13
CA GLY A 238 -15.86 13.69 -13.93
C GLY A 238 -16.03 15.00 -14.73
N LYS A 239 -15.02 15.45 -15.50
CA LYS A 239 -15.18 16.60 -16.41
C LYS A 239 -15.77 16.20 -17.78
N LYS A 240 -15.78 14.91 -18.09
CA LYS A 240 -16.34 14.37 -19.34
C LYS A 240 -17.83 14.09 -19.18
N PRO A 241 -18.60 14.11 -20.30
CA PRO A 241 -20.00 13.69 -20.29
C PRO A 241 -20.18 12.29 -19.69
N LEU A 242 -21.31 12.07 -19.00
CA LEU A 242 -21.62 10.76 -18.39
C LEU A 242 -21.59 9.62 -19.42
N GLN A 243 -21.99 9.88 -20.65
CA GLN A 243 -21.95 8.91 -21.75
C GLN A 243 -20.53 8.38 -22.00
N ASP A 244 -19.54 9.26 -22.13
CA ASP A 244 -18.14 8.87 -22.37
C ASP A 244 -17.58 8.09 -21.18
N ARG A 245 -17.92 8.52 -19.96
CA ARG A 245 -17.51 7.86 -18.72
C ARG A 245 -18.09 6.45 -18.61
N ALA A 246 -19.40 6.31 -18.85
CA ALA A 246 -20.10 5.02 -18.87
C ALA A 246 -19.49 4.05 -19.89
N ARG A 247 -19.25 4.51 -21.12
CA ARG A 247 -18.60 3.71 -22.16
C ARG A 247 -17.18 3.30 -21.79
N SER A 248 -16.40 4.21 -21.21
CA SER A 248 -15.03 3.90 -20.74
C SER A 248 -15.03 2.83 -19.64
N LEU A 249 -16.01 2.85 -18.74
CA LEU A 249 -16.17 1.83 -17.71
C LEU A 249 -16.52 0.46 -18.30
N LEU A 250 -17.50 0.41 -19.20
CA LEU A 250 -17.90 -0.82 -19.87
C LEU A 250 -16.73 -1.44 -20.64
N HIS A 251 -16.01 -0.62 -21.41
CA HIS A 251 -14.84 -1.08 -22.17
C HIS A 251 -13.71 -1.56 -21.27
N ALA A 252 -13.41 -0.82 -20.20
CA ALA A 252 -12.36 -1.22 -19.26
C ALA A 252 -12.69 -2.57 -18.62
N LEU A 253 -13.95 -2.80 -18.22
CA LEU A 253 -14.35 -4.06 -17.60
C LEU A 253 -14.33 -5.24 -18.58
N GLU A 254 -14.69 -5.04 -19.85
CA GLU A 254 -14.50 -6.07 -20.90
C GLU A 254 -13.03 -6.49 -20.98
N LEU A 255 -12.09 -5.52 -21.01
CA LEU A 255 -10.66 -5.81 -21.07
C LEU A 255 -10.14 -6.51 -19.80
N LEU A 256 -10.65 -6.14 -18.63
CA LEU A 256 -10.30 -6.81 -17.38
C LEU A 256 -10.84 -8.25 -17.33
N ASP A 257 -11.98 -8.52 -17.97
CA ASP A 257 -12.56 -9.86 -18.09
C ASP A 257 -11.76 -10.76 -19.05
N GLU A 258 -11.21 -10.19 -20.12
CA GLU A 258 -10.40 -10.88 -21.12
C GLU A 258 -8.90 -10.91 -20.80
N GLY A 259 -8.50 -10.36 -19.64
CA GLY A 259 -7.10 -10.13 -19.30
C GLY A 259 -6.26 -11.42 -19.17
N ASP A 260 -4.95 -11.25 -19.24
CA ASP A 260 -3.96 -12.33 -19.15
C ASP A 260 -3.33 -12.38 -17.74
N TRP A 261 -3.37 -13.54 -17.08
CA TRP A 261 -2.72 -13.77 -15.78
C TRP A 261 -1.19 -13.65 -15.82
N GLU A 262 -0.56 -13.77 -16.99
CA GLU A 262 0.87 -13.46 -17.13
C GLU A 262 1.13 -11.95 -17.16
N ARG A 263 0.12 -11.17 -17.53
CA ARG A 263 0.18 -9.71 -17.71
C ARG A 263 -0.97 -8.98 -17.01
N PRO A 264 -1.21 -9.19 -15.69
CA PRO A 264 -2.30 -8.53 -15.02
C PRO A 264 -2.21 -7.00 -15.10
N TYR A 265 -3.38 -6.37 -15.23
CA TYR A 265 -3.49 -4.92 -15.21
C TYR A 265 -3.21 -4.38 -13.81
N LEU A 266 -2.50 -3.25 -13.71
CA LEU A 266 -2.40 -2.52 -12.46
C LEU A 266 -3.54 -1.50 -12.40
N VAL A 267 -4.29 -1.45 -11.32
CA VAL A 267 -5.33 -0.43 -11.08
C VAL A 267 -5.12 0.23 -9.74
N THR A 268 -5.50 1.51 -9.62
CA THR A 268 -5.39 2.25 -8.37
C THR A 268 -6.72 2.31 -7.62
N PRO A 269 -6.70 2.71 -6.33
CA PRO A 269 -7.94 3.01 -5.62
C PRO A 269 -8.71 4.18 -6.24
N THR A 270 -8.04 5.13 -6.90
CA THR A 270 -8.71 6.22 -7.63
C THR A 270 -9.49 5.72 -8.84
N TRP A 271 -9.01 4.66 -9.51
CA TRP A 271 -9.76 3.99 -10.58
C TRP A 271 -11.04 3.36 -10.02
N ILE A 272 -10.95 2.69 -8.86
CA ILE A 272 -12.11 2.12 -8.16
C ILE A 272 -13.11 3.21 -7.75
N GLU A 273 -12.63 4.33 -7.21
CA GLU A 273 -13.46 5.48 -6.85
C GLU A 273 -14.19 6.07 -8.07
N GLU A 274 -13.50 6.22 -9.20
CA GLU A 274 -14.09 6.72 -10.44
C GLU A 274 -15.12 5.72 -11.00
N ALA A 275 -14.82 4.41 -11.01
CA ALA A 275 -15.76 3.37 -11.39
C ALA A 275 -17.04 3.42 -10.54
N ASN A 276 -16.90 3.57 -9.21
CA ASN A 276 -18.02 3.74 -8.29
C ASN A 276 -18.82 5.02 -8.60
N SER A 277 -18.15 6.13 -8.87
CA SER A 277 -18.76 7.40 -9.24
C SER A 277 -19.60 7.28 -10.51
N ILE A 278 -19.08 6.60 -11.54
CA ILE A 278 -19.77 6.36 -12.80
C ILE A 278 -21.00 5.48 -12.57
N MET A 279 -20.84 4.34 -11.90
CA MET A 279 -21.95 3.45 -11.56
C MET A 279 -23.05 4.19 -10.81
N ARG A 280 -22.72 4.89 -9.71
CA ARG A 280 -23.69 5.66 -8.92
C ARG A 280 -24.43 6.69 -9.74
N ARG A 281 -23.75 7.36 -10.68
CA ARG A 281 -24.39 8.35 -11.56
C ARG A 281 -25.36 7.74 -12.57
N VAL A 282 -25.15 6.49 -12.97
CA VAL A 282 -26.06 5.76 -13.87
C VAL A 282 -27.17 5.04 -13.11
N THR A 283 -26.91 4.52 -11.91
CA THR A 283 -27.86 3.65 -11.22
C THR A 283 -28.67 4.35 -10.12
N THR A 284 -28.13 5.40 -9.48
CA THR A 284 -28.69 6.00 -8.25
C THR A 284 -28.53 7.52 -8.19
N ASN A 285 -28.33 8.18 -9.34
CA ASN A 285 -28.05 9.62 -9.44
C ASN A 285 -27.01 10.16 -8.43
N GLY A 286 -25.97 9.37 -8.15
CA GLY A 286 -24.93 9.75 -7.19
C GLY A 286 -25.07 9.15 -5.79
N GLY A 287 -25.83 8.06 -5.62
CA GLY A 287 -25.66 7.15 -4.48
C GLY A 287 -26.85 6.97 -3.55
N LYS A 288 -27.92 7.78 -3.67
CA LYS A 288 -29.06 7.78 -2.75
C LYS A 288 -30.42 7.67 -3.42
N ASP A 289 -30.49 7.94 -4.72
CA ASP A 289 -31.75 7.96 -5.46
C ASP A 289 -32.24 6.53 -5.72
N LYS A 290 -33.53 6.28 -5.47
CA LYS A 290 -34.21 5.00 -5.68
C LYS A 290 -35.17 5.02 -6.88
N LEU A 291 -35.28 6.13 -7.61
CA LEU A 291 -36.23 6.28 -8.72
C LEU A 291 -36.06 5.21 -9.80
N LEU A 292 -34.82 4.82 -10.13
CA LEU A 292 -34.57 3.75 -11.11
C LEU A 292 -35.04 2.39 -10.57
N VAL A 293 -34.78 2.11 -9.29
CA VAL A 293 -35.26 0.89 -8.62
C VAL A 293 -36.79 0.84 -8.62
N ASP A 294 -37.42 1.93 -8.20
CA ASP A 294 -38.88 2.04 -8.14
C ASP A 294 -39.52 1.86 -9.53
N HIS A 295 -38.92 2.45 -10.57
CA HIS A 295 -39.36 2.28 -11.95
C HIS A 295 -39.25 0.83 -12.41
N ILE A 296 -38.09 0.18 -12.23
CA ILE A 296 -37.88 -1.22 -12.64
C ILE A 296 -38.85 -2.14 -11.90
N CYS A 297 -38.98 -1.99 -10.58
CA CYS A 297 -39.92 -2.76 -9.77
C CYS A 297 -41.35 -2.58 -10.28
N LYS A 298 -41.79 -1.33 -10.52
CA LYS A 298 -43.13 -1.06 -11.05
C LYS A 298 -43.38 -1.74 -12.40
N CYS A 299 -42.46 -1.59 -13.35
CA CYS A 299 -42.57 -2.21 -14.68
C CYS A 299 -42.67 -3.74 -14.61
N ILE A 300 -41.93 -4.37 -13.69
CA ILE A 300 -41.99 -5.82 -13.48
C ILE A 300 -43.29 -6.23 -12.78
N SER A 301 -43.73 -5.48 -11.76
CA SER A 301 -44.94 -5.78 -10.98
C SER A 301 -46.23 -5.66 -11.79
N GLU A 302 -46.26 -4.81 -12.81
CA GLU A 302 -47.41 -4.64 -13.70
C GLU A 302 -47.59 -5.78 -14.71
N ARG A 303 -46.73 -6.83 -14.66
CA ARG A 303 -46.76 -8.00 -15.56
C ARG A 303 -47.18 -9.28 -14.85
N PRO A 304 -48.45 -9.73 -15.01
CA PRO A 304 -48.96 -10.93 -14.35
C PRO A 304 -48.15 -12.21 -14.63
N GLU A 305 -47.64 -12.36 -15.86
CA GLU A 305 -46.85 -13.51 -16.28
C GLU A 305 -45.50 -13.60 -15.56
N ILE A 306 -44.84 -12.46 -15.32
CA ILE A 306 -43.55 -12.41 -14.62
C ILE A 306 -43.73 -12.53 -13.12
N THR A 307 -44.69 -11.80 -12.56
CA THR A 307 -44.99 -11.85 -11.11
C THR A 307 -45.40 -13.24 -10.65
N SER A 308 -46.12 -14.00 -11.49
CA SER A 308 -46.44 -15.40 -11.22
C SER A 308 -45.18 -16.27 -11.11
N VAL A 309 -44.19 -16.08 -12.00
CA VAL A 309 -42.91 -16.81 -11.96
C VAL A 309 -42.12 -16.46 -10.70
N LEU A 310 -42.04 -15.18 -10.34
CA LEU A 310 -41.33 -14.73 -9.14
C LEU A 310 -41.96 -15.30 -7.86
N LYS A 311 -43.30 -15.29 -7.76
CA LYS A 311 -44.03 -15.87 -6.62
C LYS A 311 -43.82 -17.37 -6.48
N MET A 312 -43.83 -18.13 -7.58
CA MET A 312 -43.65 -19.60 -7.55
C MET A 312 -42.27 -20.03 -7.06
N ARG A 313 -41.26 -19.17 -7.18
CA ARG A 313 -39.88 -19.46 -6.78
C ARG A 313 -39.59 -19.18 -5.31
N LEU A 314 -40.49 -18.51 -4.61
CA LEU A 314 -40.31 -18.12 -3.21
C LEU A 314 -41.03 -19.06 -2.24
N PRO A 315 -40.44 -19.37 -1.07
CA PRO A 315 -41.11 -20.14 -0.03
C PRO A 315 -42.38 -19.45 0.51
N ARG A 316 -42.41 -18.12 0.42
CA ARG A 316 -43.50 -17.24 0.85
C ARG A 316 -43.87 -16.32 -0.30
N GLN A 317 -45.11 -16.42 -0.77
CA GLN A 317 -45.56 -15.66 -1.95
C GLN A 317 -45.90 -14.20 -1.63
N ASP A 318 -46.07 -13.86 -0.35
CA ASP A 318 -46.43 -12.52 0.12
C ASP A 318 -45.24 -11.54 0.14
N ILE A 319 -44.01 -12.05 0.14
CA ILE A 319 -42.78 -11.24 0.24
C ILE A 319 -42.10 -10.97 -1.11
N TRP A 320 -42.75 -11.34 -2.22
CA TRP A 320 -42.13 -11.27 -3.56
C TRP A 320 -41.77 -9.85 -4.01
N GLU A 321 -42.52 -8.83 -3.56
CA GLU A 321 -42.21 -7.42 -3.89
C GLU A 321 -40.97 -6.93 -3.15
N GLU A 322 -40.80 -7.35 -1.89
CA GLU A 322 -39.60 -7.06 -1.09
C GLU A 322 -38.38 -7.74 -1.71
N ASP A 323 -38.48 -9.03 -2.07
CA ASP A 323 -37.41 -9.78 -2.71
C ASP A 323 -37.06 -9.24 -4.11
N LEU A 324 -38.06 -8.82 -4.90
CA LEU A 324 -37.86 -8.13 -6.18
C LEU A 324 -37.09 -6.83 -5.96
N ARG A 325 -37.52 -6.00 -5.00
CA ARG A 325 -36.86 -4.73 -4.68
C ARG A 325 -35.43 -4.95 -4.23
N GLU A 326 -35.19 -5.88 -3.31
CA GLU A 326 -33.84 -6.24 -2.85
C GLU A 326 -32.97 -6.69 -4.03
N THR A 327 -33.50 -7.53 -4.91
CA THR A 327 -32.78 -8.00 -6.11
C THR A 327 -32.45 -6.85 -7.07
N VAL A 328 -33.35 -5.88 -7.26
CA VAL A 328 -33.10 -4.72 -8.12
C VAL A 328 -32.09 -3.76 -7.48
N GLU A 329 -32.16 -3.55 -6.16
CA GLU A 329 -31.14 -2.81 -5.40
C GLU A 329 -29.75 -3.47 -5.53
N GLU A 330 -29.72 -4.81 -5.68
CA GLU A 330 -28.64 -5.66 -6.20
C GLU A 330 -27.79 -5.07 -7.31
N PHE A 331 -28.49 -4.61 -8.34
CA PHE A 331 -27.92 -4.11 -9.60
C PHE A 331 -27.49 -2.64 -9.51
N CYS A 332 -27.75 -1.98 -8.37
CA CYS A 332 -27.56 -0.56 -8.19
C CYS A 332 -26.42 -0.26 -7.21
N MET A 333 -25.54 0.67 -7.59
CA MET A 333 -24.47 1.14 -6.72
C MET A 333 -25.00 2.26 -5.83
N PHE A 334 -25.23 1.98 -4.56
CA PHE A 334 -25.56 2.96 -3.52
C PHE A 334 -24.29 3.45 -2.80
N ASP A 335 -24.40 4.45 -1.94
CA ASP A 335 -23.26 4.99 -1.16
C ASP A 335 -22.55 3.94 -0.30
N ALA A 336 -23.30 2.96 0.21
CA ALA A 336 -22.77 1.87 1.03
C ALA A 336 -22.00 0.82 0.21
N HIS A 337 -22.10 0.84 -1.12
CA HIS A 337 -21.50 -0.15 -2.01
C HIS A 337 -20.22 0.40 -2.66
N SER A 338 -19.29 -0.48 -3.00
CA SER A 338 -18.10 -0.15 -3.78
C SER A 338 -17.66 -1.35 -4.59
N PHE A 339 -17.09 -1.10 -5.77
CA PHE A 339 -16.29 -2.10 -6.47
C PHE A 339 -15.20 -2.65 -5.56
N SER A 340 -15.04 -3.96 -5.58
CA SER A 340 -13.94 -4.65 -4.95
C SER A 340 -13.42 -5.74 -5.86
N PHE A 341 -12.10 -5.97 -5.81
CA PHE A 341 -11.47 -7.10 -6.49
C PHE A 341 -11.26 -8.22 -5.48
N ILE A 342 -11.71 -9.42 -5.82
CA ILE A 342 -11.65 -10.58 -4.92
C ILE A 342 -11.00 -11.73 -5.68
N TRP A 343 -9.91 -12.29 -5.13
CA TRP A 343 -9.32 -13.53 -5.63
C TRP A 343 -9.70 -14.64 -4.67
N SER A 344 -10.73 -15.42 -5.01
CA SER A 344 -11.23 -16.47 -4.14
C SER A 344 -12.10 -17.49 -4.89
N ILE A 345 -11.80 -18.78 -4.68
CA ILE A 345 -12.66 -19.89 -5.11
C ILE A 345 -14.03 -19.82 -4.42
N ASP A 346 -14.06 -19.46 -3.14
CA ASP A 346 -15.30 -19.44 -2.37
C ASP A 346 -16.21 -18.27 -2.76
N ALA A 347 -15.66 -17.19 -3.32
CA ALA A 347 -16.46 -16.05 -3.79
C ALA A 347 -17.32 -16.43 -5.01
N LEU A 348 -16.78 -17.24 -5.93
CA LEU A 348 -17.51 -17.75 -7.10
C LEU A 348 -18.79 -18.50 -6.68
N ARG A 349 -18.65 -19.38 -5.68
CA ARG A 349 -19.75 -20.21 -5.12
C ARG A 349 -20.83 -19.41 -4.38
N ARG A 350 -20.54 -18.16 -3.98
CA ARG A 350 -21.52 -17.31 -3.28
C ARG A 350 -22.42 -16.53 -4.24
N SER A 351 -21.95 -16.28 -5.47
CA SER A 351 -22.68 -15.42 -6.43
C SER A 351 -23.99 -16.04 -6.95
N GLU A 352 -24.16 -17.37 -6.83
CA GLU A 352 -25.28 -18.12 -7.42
C GLU A 352 -26.55 -18.20 -6.54
N LYS A 353 -26.56 -17.59 -5.34
CA LYS A 353 -27.57 -17.93 -4.31
C LYS A 353 -28.90 -17.17 -4.33
N LYS A 354 -29.18 -16.30 -5.31
CA LYS A 354 -30.47 -15.59 -5.38
C LYS A 354 -31.40 -16.15 -6.46
N VAL A 355 -32.50 -16.77 -6.01
CA VAL A 355 -33.46 -17.54 -6.81
C VAL A 355 -34.11 -16.72 -7.94
N ASN A 356 -34.16 -15.39 -7.80
CA ASN A 356 -34.84 -14.49 -8.73
C ASN A 356 -33.92 -13.60 -9.59
N LYS A 357 -32.61 -13.57 -9.34
CA LYS A 357 -31.67 -12.67 -10.02
C LYS A 357 -31.71 -12.81 -11.54
N GLY A 358 -31.67 -14.05 -12.06
CA GLY A 358 -31.72 -14.31 -13.50
C GLY A 358 -33.05 -13.90 -14.15
N THR A 359 -34.19 -14.06 -13.46
CA THR A 359 -35.49 -13.64 -13.98
C THR A 359 -35.58 -12.12 -14.07
N VAL A 360 -35.14 -11.40 -13.03
CA VAL A 360 -35.13 -9.92 -13.02
C VAL A 360 -34.18 -9.40 -14.09
N GLN A 361 -32.98 -9.99 -14.20
CA GLN A 361 -31.98 -9.64 -15.21
C GLN A 361 -32.53 -9.70 -16.65
N GLN A 362 -33.32 -10.72 -16.97
CA GLN A 362 -33.98 -10.85 -18.28
C GLN A 362 -35.02 -9.76 -18.56
N GLN A 363 -35.59 -9.13 -17.53
CA GLN A 363 -36.59 -8.08 -17.67
C GLN A 363 -36.01 -6.66 -17.70
N LEU A 364 -34.72 -6.49 -17.34
CA LEU A 364 -34.08 -5.18 -17.28
C LEU A 364 -34.18 -4.41 -18.59
N GLN A 365 -33.93 -5.07 -19.73
CA GLN A 365 -33.97 -4.42 -21.04
C GLN A 365 -35.32 -3.78 -21.35
N MET A 366 -36.40 -4.49 -21.02
CA MET A 366 -37.75 -3.95 -21.20
C MET A 366 -38.04 -2.81 -20.22
N ALA A 367 -37.71 -2.96 -18.94
CA ALA A 367 -37.97 -1.93 -17.94
C ALA A 367 -37.21 -0.63 -18.25
N VAL A 368 -35.93 -0.75 -18.63
CA VAL A 368 -35.08 0.37 -19.03
C VAL A 368 -35.58 1.05 -20.31
N ALA A 369 -36.10 0.30 -21.28
CA ALA A 369 -36.67 0.88 -22.51
C ALA A 369 -37.85 1.84 -22.24
N GLN A 370 -38.53 1.71 -21.09
CA GLN A 370 -39.64 2.58 -20.70
C GLN A 370 -39.21 3.87 -19.99
N LEU A 371 -37.91 4.06 -19.72
CA LEU A 371 -37.41 5.27 -19.05
C LEU A 371 -37.66 6.55 -19.86
N SER A 372 -37.71 6.45 -21.19
CA SER A 372 -38.04 7.58 -22.07
C SER A 372 -39.46 8.12 -21.86
N GLY A 373 -40.36 7.30 -21.32
CA GLY A 373 -41.72 7.69 -20.94
C GLY A 373 -41.84 8.37 -19.57
N GLN A 374 -40.73 8.49 -18.81
CA GLN A 374 -40.72 9.22 -17.55
C GLN A 374 -40.87 10.73 -17.78
N PRO A 375 -41.36 11.50 -16.77
CA PRO A 375 -41.57 12.93 -16.91
C PRO A 375 -40.30 13.65 -17.37
N GLU A 376 -40.45 14.57 -18.33
CA GLU A 376 -39.37 15.42 -18.82
C GLU A 376 -38.76 16.22 -17.65
N GLY A 377 -37.43 16.29 -17.58
CA GLY A 377 -36.69 16.89 -16.48
C GLY A 377 -36.49 15.98 -15.25
N SER A 378 -36.99 14.74 -15.28
CA SER A 378 -36.56 13.71 -14.34
C SER A 378 -35.19 13.16 -14.75
N TRP A 379 -34.35 12.82 -13.76
CA TRP A 379 -33.02 12.25 -14.03
C TRP A 379 -33.08 10.94 -14.84
N THR A 380 -34.11 10.10 -14.61
CA THR A 380 -34.31 8.86 -15.37
C THR A 380 -34.69 9.11 -16.83
N HIS A 381 -35.47 10.15 -17.10
CA HIS A 381 -35.72 10.62 -18.47
C HIS A 381 -34.42 11.11 -19.12
N ASP A 382 -33.67 11.98 -18.45
CA ASP A 382 -32.40 12.52 -18.96
C ASP A 382 -31.37 11.41 -19.21
N LEU A 383 -31.29 10.42 -18.32
CA LEU A 383 -30.43 9.25 -18.45
C LEU A 383 -30.74 8.49 -19.74
N SER A 384 -32.02 8.30 -20.08
CA SER A 384 -32.46 7.61 -21.29
C SER A 384 -32.16 8.38 -22.59
N GLN A 385 -31.94 9.70 -22.50
CA GLN A 385 -31.53 10.53 -23.63
C GLN A 385 -30.01 10.47 -23.86
N ILE A 386 -29.24 10.21 -22.80
CA ILE A 386 -27.76 10.25 -22.83
C ILE A 386 -27.18 8.84 -23.07
N LEU A 387 -27.80 7.80 -22.52
CA LEU A 387 -27.36 6.40 -22.66
C LEU A 387 -28.40 5.58 -23.40
N THR A 388 -27.91 4.62 -24.19
CA THR A 388 -28.77 3.61 -24.81
C THR A 388 -29.30 2.64 -23.78
N VAL A 389 -30.42 1.96 -24.12
CA VAL A 389 -31.00 0.90 -23.29
C VAL A 389 -29.96 -0.19 -23.01
N ASP A 390 -29.18 -0.57 -24.02
CA ASP A 390 -28.13 -1.59 -23.88
C ASP A 390 -27.05 -1.15 -22.88
N GLU A 391 -26.53 0.07 -23.00
CA GLU A 391 -25.51 0.60 -22.08
C GLU A 391 -25.99 0.61 -20.63
N ILE A 392 -27.22 1.06 -20.36
CA ILE A 392 -27.78 1.08 -19.00
C ILE A 392 -27.92 -0.34 -18.45
N VAL A 393 -28.45 -1.27 -19.26
CA VAL A 393 -28.62 -2.67 -18.85
C VAL A 393 -27.27 -3.33 -18.58
N ARG A 394 -26.28 -3.10 -19.43
CA ARG A 394 -24.92 -3.60 -19.25
C ARG A 394 -24.31 -3.08 -17.95
N ILE A 395 -24.51 -1.80 -17.63
CA ILE A 395 -24.05 -1.19 -16.37
C ILE A 395 -24.75 -1.81 -15.17
N LEU A 396 -26.08 -1.96 -15.20
CA LEU A 396 -26.84 -2.62 -14.13
C LEU A 396 -26.39 -4.07 -13.89
N ASN A 397 -25.91 -4.74 -14.94
CA ASN A 397 -25.41 -6.11 -14.85
C ASN A 397 -23.95 -6.22 -14.41
N LEU A 398 -23.24 -5.10 -14.21
CA LEU A 398 -21.87 -5.14 -13.69
C LEU A 398 -21.87 -5.62 -12.24
N PRO A 399 -21.06 -6.62 -11.88
CA PRO A 399 -20.98 -7.08 -10.50
C PRO A 399 -20.22 -6.05 -9.64
N HIS A 400 -20.69 -5.80 -8.42
CA HIS A 400 -19.95 -4.98 -7.45
C HIS A 400 -18.64 -5.67 -6.99
N GLU A 401 -18.60 -7.01 -7.03
CA GLU A 401 -17.41 -7.79 -6.73
C GLU A 401 -16.84 -8.37 -8.03
N LEU A 402 -15.67 -7.88 -8.43
CA LEU A 402 -14.91 -8.37 -9.57
C LEU A 402 -14.07 -9.55 -9.10
N VAL A 403 -14.63 -10.74 -9.28
CA VAL A 403 -14.03 -11.99 -8.81
C VAL A 403 -13.06 -12.55 -9.84
N ASN A 404 -11.86 -12.91 -9.38
CA ASN A 404 -10.82 -13.61 -10.14
C ASN A 404 -10.46 -12.92 -11.47
N LYS A 405 -10.25 -11.60 -11.41
CA LYS A 405 -9.71 -10.84 -12.55
C LYS A 405 -8.19 -10.75 -12.44
N PRO A 406 -7.46 -10.84 -13.57
CA PRO A 406 -6.01 -10.66 -13.63
C PRO A 406 -5.67 -9.18 -13.45
N VAL A 407 -5.83 -8.71 -12.22
CA VAL A 407 -5.66 -7.33 -11.81
C VAL A 407 -4.82 -7.30 -10.55
N ILE A 408 -4.00 -6.27 -10.40
CA ILE A 408 -3.31 -5.95 -9.16
C ILE A 408 -3.80 -4.58 -8.73
N VAL A 409 -4.49 -4.54 -7.60
CA VAL A 409 -4.94 -3.28 -7.01
C VAL A 409 -3.79 -2.68 -6.21
N LEU A 410 -3.20 -1.63 -6.75
CA LEU A 410 -2.16 -0.86 -6.08
C LEU A 410 -2.72 -0.20 -4.83
N ARG A 411 -1.85 0.10 -3.88
CA ARG A 411 -2.20 0.95 -2.75
C ARG A 411 -2.04 2.40 -3.19
N GLN A 412 -3.00 3.24 -2.81
CA GLN A 412 -2.87 4.67 -2.99
C GLN A 412 -1.84 5.20 -2.00
N VAL A 413 -1.06 6.20 -2.40
CA VAL A 413 -0.38 7.10 -1.46
C VAL A 413 -1.48 7.75 -0.63
N PRO A 414 -1.64 7.42 0.66
CA PRO A 414 -2.65 8.07 1.49
C PRO A 414 -2.44 9.58 1.45
N LYS A 415 -3.53 10.37 1.39
CA LYS A 415 -3.45 11.83 1.20
C LYS A 415 -2.66 12.54 2.32
N ASP A 416 -2.47 11.87 3.45
CA ASP A 416 -1.69 12.26 4.61
C ASP A 416 -0.20 11.91 4.53
N TRP A 417 0.27 11.17 3.50
CA TRP A 417 1.67 10.74 3.35
C TRP A 417 2.66 11.83 2.89
N ALA A 418 2.29 13.10 3.06
CA ALA A 418 3.24 14.21 3.20
C ALA A 418 3.97 14.13 4.56
N PHE A 419 4.46 12.94 4.93
CA PHE A 419 5.25 12.71 6.12
C PHE A 419 6.51 11.91 5.80
N ILE A 420 7.48 12.04 6.70
CA ILE A 420 8.69 11.22 6.72
C ILE A 420 8.41 10.06 7.67
N ALA A 421 8.37 8.84 7.13
CA ALA A 421 8.31 7.63 7.94
C ALA A 421 9.68 7.36 8.54
N GLU A 422 9.72 6.77 9.73
CA GLU A 422 10.96 6.39 10.39
C GLU A 422 11.04 4.89 10.60
N ILE A 423 12.12 4.29 10.08
CA ILE A 423 12.47 2.90 10.35
C ILE A 423 13.65 2.89 11.32
N PRO A 424 13.45 2.51 12.59
CA PRO A 424 14.53 2.50 13.58
C PRO A 424 15.59 1.44 13.23
N GLY A 425 16.83 1.69 13.70
CA GLY A 425 17.99 0.81 13.50
C GLY A 425 18.06 -0.35 14.48
#